data_AF-A0AAQ3NAV8-F1
#
_entry.id   AF-A0AAQ3NAV8-F1
#
_cell.length_a   1.000
_cell.length_b   1.000
_cell.length_c   1.000
_cell.angle_alpha   90.00
_cell.angle_beta   90.00
_cell.angle_gamma   90.00
#
_symmetry.space_group_name_H-M   'P 1'
#
loop_
_entity.id
_entity.type
_entity.pdbx_description
1 polymer ?
#
loop_
_entity_poly.entity_id
_entity_poly.type
_entity_poly.pdbx_seq_one_letter_code
_entity_poly.pdbx_strand_id
1 'polypeptide(L)'
;MPNAVHASTSDALEATAYLAIEDFLHASIKGLWEAFWSQDEPMPFSVACLYNSNMKFYQAEQAIANGRLGGLCGTGILLNNSRHPHGKWDHVLELALLRPDIGGHAVGSDRQPSPSVLGEALFYALRMLLARSLSRLSFFPDPCTVFVLLVDSQYGGVVKVEGDVNKLKFDQNNVYECAAEWVKNHSRISVSPIDRIWNKLGNANWGDIGALQVLFATFHCIMQFAGMPKHSVEDLAADHSSRLQTRRVERQLGDSSVNGNGVYRYQQRSVSPEIVEVEDDSVKVDSKESMISEGTILWLEDSDWQKGYQIKEVINTGELTYFIASHVEDQGKNLFLYVGSHPSQLEPAWEDMNLWYQVQRQTKVLTIMKQKGLSSKYLPQLSASGRIIHPGHCRRPSSGGNCDHPWCGTPVLVTSPVGETVAEMVRNGQFGSEEAIRCCHDCLSALSAVASAGIRHGDIRPENVICVKSGVRHPYFVLIGWGHAILEDRDRPAMNLHFSSTYALQEGKLCSASDAESLVYMLYYSCGGVFPDLDSVEGALLWRETSWSRRLIQQKLGDISTVLKAFADYVDSLCGTPYPMDYEIWLRRLRRNIHEDDHGKEIDATG
;
A
#
# COMPACT_ATOMS: atom_id res chain seq x y z
N MET A 1 -13.75 16.15 10.28
CA MET A 1 -13.78 16.50 11.72
C MET A 1 -12.72 17.54 12.02
N PRO A 2 -13.08 18.81 12.21
CA PRO A 2 -12.12 19.84 12.60
C PRO A 2 -11.62 19.61 14.04
N ASN A 3 -10.32 19.77 14.25
CA ASN A 3 -9.63 19.54 15.52
C ASN A 3 -10.24 20.30 16.70
N ALA A 4 -10.44 19.58 17.81
CA ALA A 4 -10.78 20.17 19.10
C ALA A 4 -9.58 20.93 19.68
N VAL A 5 -9.59 22.25 19.56
CA VAL A 5 -8.87 23.13 20.50
C VAL A 5 -9.95 23.89 21.27
N HIS A 6 -10.04 23.57 22.57
CA HIS A 6 -10.88 24.17 23.60
C HIS A 6 -11.59 25.49 23.24
N ALA A 7 -12.85 25.39 22.83
CA ALA A 7 -13.87 26.43 22.95
C ALA A 7 -15.25 25.77 22.83
N SER A 8 -16.23 26.26 23.59
CA SER A 8 -17.65 25.87 23.58
C SER A 8 -18.10 25.19 22.29
N THR A 9 -18.57 23.94 22.39
CA THR A 9 -19.12 23.15 21.27
C THR A 9 -20.18 23.96 20.54
N SER A 10 -19.79 24.56 19.42
CA SER A 10 -20.72 25.22 18.51
C SER A 10 -21.64 24.15 17.93
N ASP A 11 -22.95 24.41 17.91
CA ASP A 11 -23.98 23.59 17.25
C ASP A 11 -23.55 23.17 15.82
N ALA A 12 -22.72 23.98 15.14
CA ALA A 12 -22.19 23.66 13.83
C ALA A 12 -21.26 22.42 13.80
N LEU A 13 -20.43 22.23 14.84
CA LEU A 13 -19.50 21.10 14.93
C LEU A 13 -20.22 19.78 15.20
N GLU A 14 -21.22 19.81 16.08
CA GLU A 14 -22.04 18.64 16.39
C GLU A 14 -22.93 18.24 15.20
N ALA A 15 -23.47 19.23 14.46
CA ALA A 15 -24.20 18.97 13.22
C ALA A 15 -23.34 18.28 12.16
N THR A 16 -22.08 18.69 12.02
CA THR A 16 -21.13 18.10 11.06
C THR A 16 -20.78 16.66 11.46
N ALA A 17 -20.71 16.37 12.75
CA ALA A 17 -20.42 15.02 13.24
C ALA A 17 -21.54 14.02 12.92
N TYR A 18 -22.80 14.40 13.09
CA TYR A 18 -23.94 13.54 12.72
C TYR A 18 -24.03 13.29 11.21
N LEU A 19 -23.75 14.30 10.38
CA LEU A 19 -23.69 14.15 8.92
C LEU A 19 -22.56 13.20 8.52
N ALA A 20 -21.36 13.36 9.09
CA ALA A 20 -20.23 12.50 8.79
C ALA A 20 -20.48 11.02 9.16
N ILE A 21 -21.18 10.76 10.27
CA ILE A 21 -21.56 9.40 10.66
C ILE A 21 -22.64 8.84 9.73
N GLU A 22 -23.64 9.65 9.35
CA GLU A 22 -24.67 9.24 8.40
C GLU A 22 -24.04 8.84 7.05
N ASP A 23 -23.13 9.67 6.52
CA ASP A 23 -22.40 9.41 5.28
C ASP A 23 -21.50 8.16 5.41
N PHE A 24 -20.78 8.03 6.52
CA PHE A 24 -19.91 6.88 6.76
C PHE A 24 -20.68 5.57 6.82
N LEU A 25 -21.79 5.52 7.56
CA LEU A 25 -22.64 4.33 7.64
C LEU A 25 -23.30 4.03 6.30
N HIS A 26 -23.74 5.06 5.56
CA HIS A 26 -24.34 4.90 4.24
C HIS A 26 -23.34 4.34 3.23
N ALA A 27 -22.11 4.88 3.20
CA ALA A 27 -21.03 4.38 2.35
C ALA A 27 -20.63 2.94 2.73
N SER A 28 -20.56 2.65 4.03
CA SER A 28 -20.23 1.33 4.56
C SER A 28 -21.24 0.28 4.10
N ILE A 29 -22.53 0.50 4.36
CA ILE A 29 -23.56 -0.49 4.05
C ILE A 29 -23.76 -0.67 2.54
N LYS A 30 -23.69 0.43 1.77
CA LYS A 30 -23.77 0.37 0.31
C LYS A 30 -22.59 -0.41 -0.27
N GLY A 31 -21.37 -0.10 0.15
CA GLY A 31 -20.16 -0.78 -0.31
C GLY A 31 -20.16 -2.27 0.01
N LEU A 32 -20.60 -2.65 1.22
CA LEU A 32 -20.72 -4.05 1.62
C LEU A 32 -21.81 -4.78 0.84
N TRP A 33 -22.99 -4.16 0.66
CA TRP A 33 -24.09 -4.77 -0.09
C TRP A 33 -23.71 -5.06 -1.55
N GLU A 34 -23.15 -4.06 -2.23
CA GLU A 34 -22.73 -4.15 -3.63
C GLU A 34 -21.56 -5.12 -3.83
N ALA A 35 -20.68 -5.25 -2.83
CA ALA A 35 -19.56 -6.18 -2.90
C ALA A 35 -19.98 -7.63 -2.63
N PHE A 36 -20.81 -7.87 -1.63
CA PHE A 36 -21.02 -9.22 -1.10
C PHE A 36 -22.38 -9.84 -1.47
N TRP A 37 -23.42 -9.05 -1.77
CA TRP A 37 -24.78 -9.56 -2.03
C TRP A 37 -25.32 -9.25 -3.43
N SER A 38 -25.30 -8.00 -3.90
CA SER A 38 -25.83 -7.66 -5.22
C SER A 38 -25.46 -6.25 -5.67
N GLN A 39 -25.00 -6.11 -6.91
CA GLN A 39 -24.88 -4.81 -7.59
C GLN A 39 -26.17 -4.38 -8.29
N ASP A 40 -27.01 -5.35 -8.71
CA ASP A 40 -28.19 -5.09 -9.53
C ASP A 40 -29.49 -4.90 -8.71
N GLU A 41 -29.49 -5.34 -7.45
CA GLU A 41 -30.66 -5.21 -6.57
C GLU A 41 -30.55 -3.95 -5.69
N PRO A 42 -31.64 -3.18 -5.55
CA PRO A 42 -31.62 -1.99 -4.71
C PRO A 42 -31.32 -2.38 -3.27
N MET A 43 -30.39 -1.65 -2.65
CA MET A 43 -30.02 -1.84 -1.25
C MET A 43 -31.27 -1.71 -0.35
N PRO A 44 -31.59 -2.73 0.48
CA PRO A 44 -32.82 -2.75 1.27
C PRO A 44 -32.71 -1.93 2.56
N PHE A 45 -31.71 -1.05 2.68
CA PHE A 45 -31.41 -0.32 3.90
C PHE A 45 -31.49 1.20 3.70
N SER A 46 -31.72 1.91 4.80
CA SER A 46 -31.62 3.37 4.92
C SER A 46 -30.85 3.72 6.19
N VAL A 47 -30.25 4.91 6.20
CA VAL A 47 -29.56 5.47 7.37
C VAL A 47 -30.36 6.66 7.86
N ALA A 48 -30.55 6.77 9.18
CA ALA A 48 -31.25 7.90 9.77
C ALA A 48 -30.83 8.13 11.23
N CYS A 49 -30.86 9.39 11.67
CA CYS A 49 -30.53 9.82 13.01
C CYS A 49 -31.68 9.61 14.00
N LEU A 50 -31.38 9.07 15.17
CA LEU A 50 -32.30 8.84 16.28
C LEU A 50 -32.48 10.11 17.12
N TYR A 51 -33.72 10.53 17.29
CA TYR A 51 -34.09 11.67 18.13
C TYR A 51 -34.59 11.22 19.50
N ASN A 52 -33.88 11.61 20.56
CA ASN A 52 -34.05 11.12 21.93
C ASN A 52 -35.46 11.39 22.50
N SER A 53 -36.04 12.56 22.22
CA SER A 53 -37.31 12.95 22.86
C SER A 53 -38.53 12.13 22.43
N ASN A 54 -38.51 11.56 21.22
CA ASN A 54 -39.62 10.74 20.72
C ASN A 54 -39.18 9.36 20.23
N MET A 55 -37.89 9.05 20.30
CA MET A 55 -37.26 7.79 19.90
C MET A 55 -37.59 7.39 18.44
N LYS A 56 -37.72 8.37 17.56
CA LYS A 56 -37.97 8.20 16.11
C LYS A 56 -36.73 8.56 15.30
N PHE A 57 -36.68 8.05 14.07
CA PHE A 57 -35.58 8.30 13.14
C PHE A 57 -35.93 9.38 12.12
N TYR A 58 -34.97 10.26 11.87
CA TYR A 58 -35.04 11.39 10.94
C TYR A 58 -33.72 11.50 10.18
N GLN A 59 -33.73 12.01 8.95
CA GLN A 59 -32.49 12.36 8.26
C GLN A 59 -31.78 13.50 9.02
N ALA A 60 -30.44 13.45 9.11
CA ALA A 60 -29.66 14.47 9.81
C ALA A 60 -29.98 15.87 9.27
N GLU A 61 -29.98 16.05 7.96
CA GLU A 61 -30.28 17.34 7.31
C GLU A 61 -31.65 17.90 7.72
N GLN A 62 -32.67 17.03 7.78
CA GLN A 62 -34.01 17.43 8.18
C GLN A 62 -34.09 17.77 9.68
N ALA A 63 -33.36 17.04 10.53
CA ALA A 63 -33.32 17.33 11.96
C ALA A 63 -32.58 18.65 12.24
N ILE A 64 -31.47 18.90 11.54
CA ILE A 64 -30.67 20.12 11.62
C ILE A 64 -31.46 21.32 11.10
N ALA A 65 -32.07 21.23 9.91
CA ALA A 65 -32.88 22.30 9.32
C ALA A 65 -34.08 22.68 10.20
N ASN A 66 -34.62 21.73 10.98
CA ASN A 66 -35.72 21.97 11.91
C ASN A 66 -35.27 22.41 13.32
N GLY A 67 -33.98 22.70 13.53
CA GLY A 67 -33.43 23.16 14.81
C GLY A 67 -33.45 22.11 15.91
N ARG A 68 -33.47 20.82 15.56
CA ARG A 68 -33.59 19.68 16.50
C ARG A 68 -32.24 19.01 16.81
N LEU A 69 -31.13 19.70 16.60
CA LEU A 69 -29.78 19.15 16.77
C LEU A 69 -29.55 18.61 18.18
N GLY A 70 -29.82 19.39 19.22
CA GLY A 70 -29.54 19.02 20.62
C GLY A 70 -30.39 17.87 21.18
N GLY A 71 -31.27 17.27 20.38
CA GLY A 71 -32.00 16.05 20.74
C GLY A 71 -31.62 14.83 19.92
N LEU A 72 -30.67 14.93 18.98
CA LEU A 72 -30.10 13.76 18.32
C LEU A 72 -29.23 12.98 19.33
N CYS A 73 -29.25 11.66 19.25
CA CYS A 73 -28.53 10.81 20.20
C CYS A 73 -27.76 9.63 19.58
N GLY A 74 -27.96 9.35 18.30
CA GLY A 74 -27.25 8.32 17.54
C GLY A 74 -27.75 8.24 16.10
N THR A 75 -27.13 7.38 15.29
CA THR A 75 -27.48 7.16 13.87
C THR A 75 -27.69 5.66 13.64
N GLY A 76 -28.83 5.28 13.09
CA GLY A 76 -29.21 3.88 12.88
C GLY A 76 -29.17 3.48 11.42
N ILE A 77 -28.85 2.21 11.18
CA ILE A 77 -29.09 1.51 9.92
C ILE A 77 -30.43 0.78 10.05
N LEU A 78 -31.35 1.04 9.12
CA LEU A 78 -32.72 0.54 9.17
C LEU A 78 -33.10 -0.22 7.90
N LEU A 79 -34.00 -1.19 8.03
CA LEU A 79 -34.67 -1.81 6.89
C LEU A 79 -35.64 -0.82 6.22
N ASN A 80 -35.56 -0.74 4.90
CA ASN A 80 -36.47 0.04 4.08
C ASN A 80 -37.87 -0.55 4.17
N ASN A 81 -38.82 0.25 4.67
CA ASN A 81 -40.22 -0.13 4.74
C ASN A 81 -41.10 1.04 4.30
N SER A 82 -41.76 0.88 3.15
CA SER A 82 -42.65 1.89 2.57
C SER A 82 -43.84 2.26 3.47
N ARG A 83 -44.22 1.38 4.41
CA ARG A 83 -45.29 1.64 5.39
C ARG A 83 -44.83 2.46 6.59
N HIS A 84 -43.52 2.50 6.85
CA HIS A 84 -42.94 3.15 8.03
C HIS A 84 -41.67 3.94 7.65
N PRO A 85 -41.83 5.09 6.98
CA PRO A 85 -40.70 5.88 6.48
C PRO A 85 -39.81 6.49 7.57
N HIS A 86 -40.30 6.61 8.81
CA HIS A 86 -39.54 7.09 9.97
C HIS A 86 -38.85 5.98 10.78
N GLY A 87 -38.81 4.75 10.23
CA GLY A 87 -38.23 3.60 10.90
C GLY A 87 -39.07 3.07 12.07
N LYS A 88 -38.86 1.79 12.39
CA LYS A 88 -39.34 1.17 13.64
C LYS A 88 -38.17 0.45 14.30
N TRP A 89 -38.24 0.28 15.61
CA TRP A 89 -37.18 -0.36 16.40
C TRP A 89 -36.91 -1.82 16.00
N ASP A 90 -37.91 -2.54 15.50
CA ASP A 90 -37.75 -3.89 14.97
C ASP A 90 -37.11 -3.93 13.56
N HIS A 91 -36.97 -2.78 12.90
CA HIS A 91 -36.28 -2.64 11.62
C HIS A 91 -34.82 -2.18 11.76
N VAL A 92 -34.36 -1.86 12.97
CA VAL A 92 -32.99 -1.36 13.20
C VAL A 92 -32.03 -2.55 13.14
N LEU A 93 -31.07 -2.50 12.21
CA LEU A 93 -29.98 -3.47 12.10
C LEU A 93 -28.89 -3.19 13.12
N GLU A 94 -28.45 -1.93 13.15
CA GLU A 94 -27.29 -1.45 13.88
C GLU A 94 -27.53 0.00 14.30
N LEU A 95 -26.96 0.41 15.44
CA LEU A 95 -27.07 1.78 15.95
C LEU A 95 -25.69 2.30 16.34
N ALA A 96 -25.31 3.46 15.82
CA ALA A 96 -24.10 4.19 16.19
C ALA A 96 -24.40 5.30 17.19
N LEU A 97 -23.70 5.31 18.31
CA LEU A 97 -23.81 6.32 19.35
C LEU A 97 -22.64 7.30 19.23
N LEU A 98 -22.97 8.57 18.98
CA LEU A 98 -21.99 9.66 18.96
C LEU A 98 -21.82 10.20 20.39
N ARG A 99 -20.70 9.90 21.05
CA ARG A 99 -20.41 10.43 22.40
C ARG A 99 -19.02 11.05 22.44
N PRO A 100 -18.82 12.16 23.16
CA PRO A 100 -17.47 12.69 23.38
C PRO A 100 -16.68 11.71 24.26
N ASP A 101 -15.37 11.60 23.98
CA ASP A 101 -14.40 10.85 24.76
C ASP A 101 -14.82 9.40 25.05
N ILE A 102 -15.03 8.60 24.00
CA ILE A 102 -15.47 7.21 24.16
C ILE A 102 -14.39 6.35 24.85
N GLY A 103 -13.10 6.67 24.69
CA GLY A 103 -12.01 6.01 25.40
C GLY A 103 -11.63 6.77 26.67
N GLY A 104 -11.78 6.14 27.85
CA GLY A 104 -11.35 6.77 29.10
C GLY A 104 -9.87 7.15 29.09
N HIS A 105 -9.49 8.25 29.76
CA HIS A 105 -8.11 8.75 29.90
C HIS A 105 -7.20 7.82 30.73
N ALA A 106 -7.06 6.55 30.37
CA ALA A 106 -6.11 5.63 30.95
C ALA A 106 -4.92 5.45 29.99
N VAL A 107 -3.73 5.88 30.42
CA VAL A 107 -2.47 5.66 29.72
C VAL A 107 -2.10 4.18 29.88
N GLY A 108 -2.37 3.36 28.86
CA GLY A 108 -2.11 1.92 28.83
C GLY A 108 -2.96 1.23 27.75
N SER A 109 -2.50 0.08 27.23
CA SER A 109 -2.91 -0.50 25.94
C SER A 109 -4.36 -1.00 25.79
N ASP A 110 -5.29 -0.68 26.70
CA ASP A 110 -6.70 -1.08 26.60
C ASP A 110 -7.62 0.12 26.87
N ARG A 111 -7.91 0.91 25.82
CA ARG A 111 -8.91 1.97 25.87
C ARG A 111 -10.31 1.35 25.90
N GLN A 112 -10.84 1.10 27.09
CA GLN A 112 -12.22 0.64 27.27
C GLN A 112 -13.21 1.81 27.31
N PRO A 113 -14.47 1.58 26.89
CA PRO A 113 -15.51 2.60 26.97
C PRO A 113 -15.83 2.95 28.42
N SER A 114 -16.17 4.22 28.66
CA SER A 114 -16.62 4.65 29.98
C SER A 114 -17.90 3.89 30.39
N PRO A 115 -18.10 3.59 31.69
CA PRO A 115 -19.28 2.85 32.14
C PRO A 115 -20.62 3.51 31.78
N SER A 116 -20.65 4.84 31.65
CA SER A 116 -21.84 5.57 31.20
C SER A 116 -22.17 5.30 29.73
N VAL A 117 -21.15 5.36 28.85
CA VAL A 117 -21.30 5.05 27.42
C VAL A 117 -21.68 3.60 27.21
N LEU A 118 -21.05 2.68 27.96
CA LEU A 118 -21.40 1.26 27.90
C LEU A 118 -22.83 1.01 28.40
N GLY A 119 -23.24 1.64 29.50
CA GLY A 119 -24.61 1.52 30.01
C GLY A 119 -25.67 1.99 28.99
N GLU A 120 -25.37 3.07 28.27
CA GLU A 120 -26.23 3.56 27.20
C GLU A 120 -26.27 2.61 25.99
N ALA A 121 -25.13 2.06 25.58
CA ALA A 121 -25.07 1.06 24.53
C ALA A 121 -25.91 -0.18 24.89
N LEU A 122 -25.82 -0.66 26.13
CA LEU A 122 -26.60 -1.79 26.62
C LEU A 122 -28.11 -1.48 26.66
N PHE A 123 -28.49 -0.25 27.01
CA PHE A 123 -29.88 0.19 26.97
C PHE A 123 -30.47 0.09 25.56
N TYR A 124 -29.76 0.60 24.55
CA TYR A 124 -30.21 0.52 23.16
C TYR A 124 -30.18 -0.91 22.61
N ALA A 125 -29.15 -1.69 22.96
CA ALA A 125 -29.05 -3.09 22.58
C ALA A 125 -30.26 -3.90 23.09
N LEU A 126 -30.60 -3.79 24.39
CA LEU A 126 -31.76 -4.47 24.96
C LEU A 126 -33.06 -4.01 24.30
N ARG A 127 -33.18 -2.72 23.98
CA ARG A 127 -34.35 -2.19 23.27
C ARG A 127 -34.50 -2.77 21.87
N MET A 128 -33.41 -2.91 21.12
CA MET A 128 -33.40 -3.54 19.80
C MET A 128 -33.80 -5.02 19.90
N LEU A 129 -33.22 -5.76 20.84
CA LEU A 129 -33.54 -7.17 21.08
C LEU A 129 -35.02 -7.35 21.47
N LEU A 130 -35.54 -6.53 22.38
CA LEU A 130 -36.96 -6.52 22.77
C LEU A 130 -37.86 -6.22 21.57
N ALA A 131 -37.54 -5.19 20.78
CA ALA A 131 -38.33 -4.83 19.62
C ALA A 131 -38.38 -5.96 18.57
N ARG A 132 -37.24 -6.62 18.32
CA ARG A 132 -37.15 -7.80 17.44
C ARG A 132 -37.97 -8.97 17.98
N SER A 133 -37.88 -9.26 19.29
CA SER A 133 -38.62 -10.37 19.92
C SER A 133 -40.14 -10.17 19.95
N LEU A 134 -40.60 -8.92 20.07
CA LEU A 134 -42.02 -8.56 20.12
C LEU A 134 -42.62 -8.35 18.74
N SER A 135 -41.79 -8.22 17.70
CA SER A 135 -42.27 -8.05 16.33
C SER A 135 -42.87 -9.36 15.82
N ARG A 136 -43.97 -9.24 15.07
CA ARG A 136 -44.57 -10.37 14.33
C ARG A 136 -43.83 -10.68 13.04
N LEU A 137 -42.83 -9.86 12.69
CA LEU A 137 -42.07 -9.95 11.45
C LEU A 137 -40.73 -10.61 11.75
N SER A 138 -40.55 -11.85 11.30
CA SER A 138 -39.31 -12.61 11.46
C SER A 138 -38.30 -12.22 10.38
N PHE A 139 -37.76 -11.00 10.45
CA PHE A 139 -36.73 -10.54 9.51
C PHE A 139 -35.34 -11.13 9.80
N PHE A 140 -35.11 -11.56 11.02
CA PHE A 140 -33.81 -12.06 11.50
C PHE A 140 -33.93 -13.53 11.90
N PRO A 141 -33.13 -14.45 11.33
CA PRO A 141 -33.07 -15.86 11.73
C PRO A 141 -32.50 -16.04 13.15
N ASP A 142 -31.56 -15.19 13.57
CA ASP A 142 -31.08 -15.09 14.96
C ASP A 142 -31.41 -13.71 15.54
N PRO A 143 -32.52 -13.56 16.28
CA PRO A 143 -32.91 -12.29 16.89
C PRO A 143 -32.14 -11.99 18.18
N CYS A 144 -31.26 -12.88 18.65
CA CYS A 144 -30.64 -12.80 19.97
C CYS A 144 -29.34 -11.99 19.98
N THR A 145 -28.87 -11.52 18.83
CA THR A 145 -27.59 -10.80 18.68
C THR A 145 -27.81 -9.41 18.11
N VAL A 146 -27.20 -8.39 18.72
CA VAL A 146 -27.19 -7.01 18.23
C VAL A 146 -25.81 -6.38 18.36
N PHE A 147 -25.52 -5.43 17.49
CA PHE A 147 -24.31 -4.62 17.50
C PHE A 147 -24.66 -3.16 17.70
N VAL A 148 -23.91 -2.49 18.58
CA VAL A 148 -24.00 -1.05 18.83
C VAL A 148 -22.61 -0.46 18.62
N LEU A 149 -22.51 0.51 17.73
CA LEU A 149 -21.26 1.20 17.43
C LEU A 149 -21.08 2.37 18.38
N LEU A 150 -19.86 2.57 18.83
CA LEU A 150 -19.44 3.73 19.63
C LEU A 150 -18.53 4.57 18.76
N VAL A 151 -18.83 5.86 18.62
CA VAL A 151 -18.07 6.76 17.75
C VAL A 151 -17.89 8.11 18.45
N ASP A 152 -16.67 8.66 18.36
CA ASP A 152 -16.39 10.05 18.68
C ASP A 152 -15.75 10.78 17.48
N SER A 153 -15.18 11.96 17.72
CA SER A 153 -14.56 12.77 16.66
C SER A 153 -13.26 12.18 16.06
N GLN A 154 -12.68 11.14 16.67
CA GLN A 154 -11.40 10.53 16.28
C GLN A 154 -11.43 8.99 16.23
N TYR A 155 -12.16 8.36 17.15
CA TYR A 155 -12.14 6.94 17.42
C TYR A 155 -13.52 6.30 17.26
N GLY A 156 -13.53 4.98 17.18
CA GLY A 156 -14.72 4.18 17.39
C GLY A 156 -14.42 2.76 17.82
N GLY A 157 -15.51 2.05 18.11
CA GLY A 157 -15.49 0.67 18.57
C GLY A 157 -16.88 0.06 18.52
N VAL A 158 -16.98 -1.21 18.91
CA VAL A 158 -18.18 -2.03 18.74
C VAL A 158 -18.53 -2.71 20.05
N VAL A 159 -19.80 -2.64 20.43
CA VAL A 159 -20.39 -3.43 21.52
C VAL A 159 -21.32 -4.47 20.91
N LYS A 160 -20.94 -5.74 21.04
CA LYS A 160 -21.77 -6.88 20.67
C LYS A 160 -22.51 -7.39 21.91
N VAL A 161 -23.83 -7.51 21.80
CA VAL A 161 -24.70 -8.06 22.86
C VAL A 161 -25.44 -9.27 22.33
N GLU A 162 -25.26 -10.41 22.99
CA GLU A 162 -25.92 -11.68 22.67
C GLU A 162 -26.74 -12.14 23.87
N GLY A 163 -28.01 -12.51 23.68
CA GLY A 163 -28.82 -13.03 24.77
C GLY A 163 -30.26 -13.33 24.38
N ASP A 164 -30.83 -14.35 25.02
CA ASP A 164 -32.24 -14.73 24.85
C ASP A 164 -33.13 -13.86 25.75
N VAL A 165 -33.85 -12.92 25.13
CA VAL A 165 -34.74 -11.98 25.83
C VAL A 165 -35.94 -12.68 26.46
N ASN A 166 -36.29 -13.92 26.05
CA ASN A 166 -37.38 -14.66 26.69
C ASN A 166 -37.08 -15.02 28.15
N LYS A 167 -35.81 -14.95 28.57
CA LYS A 167 -35.38 -15.14 29.95
C LYS A 167 -35.47 -13.87 30.80
N LEU A 168 -35.87 -12.74 30.22
CA LEU A 168 -36.11 -11.49 30.94
C LEU A 168 -37.38 -11.63 31.79
N LYS A 169 -37.22 -11.64 33.11
CA LYS A 169 -38.36 -11.57 34.03
C LYS A 169 -38.84 -10.13 34.10
N PHE A 170 -40.07 -9.87 33.68
CA PHE A 170 -40.60 -8.51 33.62
C PHE A 170 -41.39 -8.17 34.88
N ASP A 171 -40.91 -7.20 35.67
CA ASP A 171 -41.66 -6.53 36.73
C ASP A 171 -41.92 -5.07 36.34
N GLN A 172 -43.19 -4.68 36.25
CA GLN A 172 -43.61 -3.31 35.91
C GLN A 172 -43.11 -2.27 36.91
N ASN A 173 -42.87 -2.66 38.16
CA ASN A 173 -42.41 -1.74 39.19
C ASN A 173 -40.89 -1.57 39.20
N ASN A 174 -40.15 -2.41 38.46
CA ASN A 174 -38.69 -2.44 38.52
C ASN A 174 -38.01 -2.86 37.20
N VAL A 175 -38.40 -2.21 36.11
CA VAL A 175 -37.96 -2.55 34.74
C VAL A 175 -36.42 -2.48 34.59
N TYR A 176 -35.76 -1.54 35.25
CA TYR A 176 -34.31 -1.36 35.15
C TYR A 176 -33.52 -2.43 35.92
N GLU A 177 -34.00 -2.87 37.09
CA GLU A 177 -33.36 -3.98 37.82
C GLU A 177 -33.55 -5.29 37.07
N CYS A 178 -34.73 -5.52 36.48
CA CYS A 178 -34.98 -6.67 35.61
C CYS A 178 -34.02 -6.71 34.42
N ALA A 179 -33.83 -5.57 33.75
CA ALA A 179 -32.88 -5.42 32.64
C ALA A 179 -31.43 -5.69 33.09
N ALA A 180 -31.02 -5.14 34.23
CA ALA A 180 -29.68 -5.35 34.78
C ALA A 180 -29.43 -6.80 35.19
N GLU A 181 -30.42 -7.48 35.78
CA GLU A 181 -30.35 -8.89 36.13
C GLU A 181 -30.22 -9.76 34.87
N TRP A 182 -31.00 -9.46 33.82
CA TRP A 182 -30.88 -10.16 32.55
C TRP A 182 -29.53 -9.95 31.89
N VAL A 183 -29.01 -8.72 31.88
CA VAL A 183 -27.66 -8.43 31.35
C VAL A 183 -26.61 -9.27 32.07
N LYS A 184 -26.67 -9.35 33.41
CA LYS A 184 -25.71 -10.11 34.21
C LYS A 184 -25.80 -11.62 34.02
N ASN A 185 -27.01 -12.18 33.96
CA ASN A 185 -27.23 -13.62 34.08
C ASN A 185 -27.57 -14.31 32.75
N HIS A 186 -27.99 -13.56 31.74
CA HIS A 186 -28.61 -14.08 30.52
C HIS A 186 -28.08 -13.44 29.23
N SER A 187 -27.06 -12.57 29.32
CA SER A 187 -26.40 -11.98 28.16
C SER A 187 -24.90 -12.24 28.14
N ARG A 188 -24.32 -12.19 26.95
CA ARG A 188 -22.89 -12.15 26.68
C ARG A 188 -22.58 -10.83 26.00
N ILE A 189 -21.71 -10.04 26.63
CA ILE A 189 -21.29 -8.74 26.11
C ILE A 189 -19.82 -8.86 25.72
N SER A 190 -19.52 -8.45 24.48
CA SER A 190 -18.16 -8.33 23.97
C SER A 190 -17.96 -6.91 23.48
N VAL A 191 -16.82 -6.30 23.83
CA VAL A 191 -16.47 -4.93 23.46
C VAL A 191 -15.16 -4.97 22.70
N SER A 192 -15.10 -4.34 21.52
CA SER A 192 -13.86 -4.22 20.77
C SER A 192 -12.93 -3.17 21.39
N PRO A 193 -11.62 -3.23 21.10
CA PRO A 193 -10.72 -2.10 21.36
C PRO A 193 -11.23 -0.83 20.70
N ILE A 194 -11.01 0.33 21.35
CA ILE A 194 -11.35 1.63 20.77
C ILE A 194 -10.17 2.12 19.95
N ASP A 195 -10.36 2.19 18.63
CA ASP A 195 -9.33 2.51 17.66
C ASP A 195 -9.73 3.68 16.76
N ARG A 196 -8.74 4.24 16.06
CA ARG A 196 -8.95 5.40 15.20
C ARG A 196 -9.87 5.04 14.03
N ILE A 197 -10.74 5.97 13.65
CA ILE A 197 -11.61 5.88 12.46
C ILE A 197 -11.39 7.09 11.56
N TRP A 198 -11.20 8.27 12.15
CA TRP A 198 -11.16 9.53 11.42
C TRP A 198 -9.72 10.03 11.29
N ASN A 199 -9.36 10.46 10.08
CA ASN A 199 -8.09 11.16 9.86
C ASN A 199 -8.15 12.61 10.40
N LYS A 200 -7.07 13.39 10.29
CA LYS A 200 -7.01 14.78 10.81
C LYS A 200 -7.94 15.75 10.06
N LEU A 201 -8.42 15.38 8.87
CA LEU A 201 -9.43 16.09 8.09
C LEU A 201 -10.86 15.62 8.48
N GLY A 202 -10.92 14.51 9.23
CA GLY A 202 -12.04 13.68 9.62
C GLY A 202 -12.89 13.15 8.47
N ASN A 203 -12.19 12.66 7.46
CA ASN A 203 -12.67 11.60 6.59
C ASN A 203 -12.36 10.25 7.26
N ALA A 204 -13.20 9.24 7.02
CA ALA A 204 -12.95 7.90 7.51
C ALA A 204 -11.73 7.30 6.80
N ASN A 205 -10.77 6.78 7.55
CA ASN A 205 -9.68 5.98 7.00
C ASN A 205 -10.08 4.52 6.99
N TRP A 206 -10.43 4.00 5.81
CA TRP A 206 -10.98 2.65 5.64
C TRP A 206 -9.99 1.53 5.98
N GLY A 207 -8.69 1.84 6.08
CA GLY A 207 -7.65 0.89 6.51
C GLY A 207 -7.40 0.88 8.03
N ASP A 208 -7.91 1.84 8.79
CA ASP A 208 -7.72 1.87 10.23
C ASP A 208 -8.46 0.70 10.90
N ILE A 209 -7.86 0.14 11.96
CA ILE A 209 -8.44 -0.97 12.73
C ILE A 209 -9.86 -0.64 13.22
N GLY A 210 -10.10 0.58 13.69
CA GLY A 210 -11.41 1.01 14.17
C GLY A 210 -12.45 1.01 13.05
N ALA A 211 -12.09 1.47 11.85
CA ALA A 211 -12.99 1.46 10.70
C ALA A 211 -13.31 0.03 10.25
N LEU A 212 -12.30 -0.85 10.24
CA LEU A 212 -12.48 -2.27 9.91
C LEU A 212 -13.35 -3.01 10.93
N GLN A 213 -13.21 -2.71 12.23
CA GLN A 213 -14.07 -3.27 13.27
C GLN A 213 -15.55 -2.89 13.06
N VAL A 214 -15.82 -1.62 12.76
CA VAL A 214 -17.17 -1.14 12.46
C VAL A 214 -17.71 -1.81 11.20
N LEU A 215 -16.95 -1.85 10.12
CA LEU A 215 -17.33 -2.53 8.88
C LEU A 215 -17.65 -4.00 9.10
N PHE A 216 -16.87 -4.68 9.94
CA PHE A 216 -17.08 -6.09 10.26
C PHE A 216 -18.37 -6.31 11.06
N ALA A 217 -18.69 -5.41 11.99
CA ALA A 217 -19.96 -5.42 12.72
C ALA A 217 -21.15 -5.19 11.77
N THR A 218 -21.06 -4.21 10.87
CA THR A 218 -22.07 -3.94 9.85
C THR A 218 -22.24 -5.13 8.90
N PHE A 219 -21.15 -5.76 8.46
CA PHE A 219 -21.18 -6.97 7.63
C PHE A 219 -21.94 -8.11 8.32
N HIS A 220 -21.67 -8.35 9.60
CA HIS A 220 -22.41 -9.35 10.37
C HIS A 220 -23.89 -9.00 10.55
N CYS A 221 -24.24 -7.72 10.70
CA CYS A 221 -25.63 -7.29 10.71
C CYS A 221 -26.35 -7.58 9.39
N ILE A 222 -25.69 -7.33 8.24
CA ILE A 222 -26.25 -7.64 6.93
C ILE A 222 -26.40 -9.16 6.77
N MET A 223 -25.39 -9.94 7.17
CA MET A 223 -25.43 -11.40 7.11
C MET A 223 -26.55 -12.00 7.97
N GLN A 224 -26.80 -11.43 9.15
CA GLN A 224 -27.93 -11.81 10.00
C GLN A 224 -29.28 -11.56 9.33
N PHE A 225 -29.39 -10.55 8.44
CA PHE A 225 -30.63 -10.24 7.75
C PHE A 225 -30.77 -10.98 6.41
N ALA A 226 -29.78 -10.82 5.53
CA ALA A 226 -29.80 -11.27 4.14
C ALA A 226 -29.26 -12.70 3.93
N GLY A 227 -28.74 -13.32 4.98
CA GLY A 227 -28.10 -14.64 4.90
C GLY A 227 -26.67 -14.56 4.37
N MET A 228 -26.11 -15.71 3.99
CA MET A 228 -24.72 -15.80 3.53
C MET A 228 -24.47 -14.91 2.29
N PRO A 229 -23.31 -14.25 2.21
CA PRO A 229 -22.95 -13.45 1.04
C PRO A 229 -22.84 -14.33 -0.21
N LYS A 230 -23.14 -13.75 -1.38
CA LYS A 230 -23.00 -14.43 -2.68
C LYS A 230 -21.55 -14.53 -3.13
N HIS A 231 -20.71 -13.59 -2.69
CA HIS A 231 -19.28 -13.55 -2.97
C HIS A 231 -18.50 -13.73 -1.67
N SER A 232 -17.50 -14.60 -1.67
CA SER A 232 -16.55 -14.70 -0.56
C SER A 232 -15.52 -13.57 -0.62
N VAL A 233 -14.77 -13.37 0.47
CA VAL A 233 -13.68 -12.39 0.49
C VAL A 233 -12.61 -12.79 -0.53
N GLU A 234 -12.38 -14.10 -0.68
CA GLU A 234 -11.46 -14.69 -1.65
C GLU A 234 -11.91 -14.41 -3.10
N ASP A 235 -13.20 -14.52 -3.39
CA ASP A 235 -13.75 -14.19 -4.71
C ASP A 235 -13.57 -12.71 -5.03
N LEU A 236 -13.82 -11.84 -4.04
CA LEU A 236 -13.63 -10.39 -4.21
C LEU A 236 -12.16 -10.00 -4.35
N ALA A 237 -11.25 -10.72 -3.69
CA ALA A 237 -9.80 -10.54 -3.86
C ALA A 237 -9.35 -11.01 -5.25
N ALA A 238 -9.88 -12.12 -5.74
CA ALA A 238 -9.59 -12.63 -7.08
C ALA A 238 -10.10 -11.68 -8.19
N ASP A 239 -11.28 -11.09 -8.01
CA ASP A 239 -11.91 -10.16 -8.96
C ASP A 239 -11.52 -8.68 -8.72
N HIS A 240 -10.72 -8.40 -7.69
CA HIS A 240 -10.34 -7.03 -7.29
C HIS A 240 -9.75 -6.23 -8.45
N SER A 241 -8.88 -6.86 -9.24
CA SER A 241 -8.23 -6.24 -10.40
C SER A 241 -9.21 -5.89 -11.51
N SER A 242 -10.21 -6.75 -11.76
CA SER A 242 -11.27 -6.54 -12.74
C SER A 242 -12.19 -5.39 -12.32
N ARG A 243 -12.64 -5.38 -11.05
CA ARG A 243 -13.48 -4.31 -10.49
C ARG A 243 -12.78 -2.96 -10.47
N LEU A 244 -11.47 -2.94 -10.16
CA LEU A 244 -10.67 -1.72 -10.27
C LEU A 244 -10.58 -1.24 -11.72
N GLN A 245 -10.40 -2.14 -12.68
CA GLN A 245 -10.37 -1.80 -14.10
C GLN A 245 -11.73 -1.26 -14.57
N THR A 246 -12.84 -1.89 -14.19
CA THR A 246 -14.20 -1.42 -14.52
C THR A 246 -14.47 -0.04 -13.92
N ARG A 247 -14.15 0.19 -12.65
CA ARG A 247 -14.28 1.53 -12.03
C ARG A 247 -13.40 2.60 -12.69
N ARG A 248 -12.22 2.23 -13.20
CA ARG A 248 -11.36 3.14 -13.97
C ARG A 248 -11.97 3.48 -15.33
N VAL A 249 -12.55 2.49 -16.01
CA VAL A 249 -13.24 2.68 -17.30
C VAL A 249 -14.54 3.50 -17.12
N GLU A 250 -15.33 3.26 -16.07
CA GLU A 250 -16.52 4.05 -15.75
C GLU A 250 -16.18 5.51 -15.42
N ARG A 251 -15.06 5.75 -14.73
CA ARG A 251 -14.54 7.11 -14.48
C ARG A 251 -14.05 7.80 -15.76
N GLN A 252 -13.56 7.06 -16.75
CA GLN A 252 -13.21 7.59 -18.09
C GLN A 252 -14.44 7.82 -18.99
N LEU A 253 -15.50 7.02 -18.83
CA LEU A 253 -16.73 7.13 -19.61
C LEU A 253 -17.58 8.37 -19.26
N GLY A 254 -17.43 8.92 -18.04
CA GLY A 254 -18.05 10.18 -17.64
C GLY A 254 -17.59 11.40 -18.44
N ASP A 255 -16.38 11.36 -19.01
CA ASP A 255 -15.80 12.43 -19.85
C ASP A 255 -16.07 12.25 -21.36
N SER A 256 -16.66 11.12 -21.76
CA SER A 256 -16.67 10.70 -23.17
C SER A 256 -18.00 10.95 -23.89
N SER A 257 -19.03 11.49 -23.23
CA SER A 257 -20.36 11.67 -23.84
C SER A 257 -20.85 13.12 -23.89
N VAL A 258 -20.15 14.00 -24.62
CA VAL A 258 -20.79 15.17 -25.25
C VAL A 258 -20.18 15.42 -26.64
N ASN A 259 -21.04 15.29 -27.66
CA ASN A 259 -20.76 15.54 -29.07
C ASN A 259 -20.29 16.98 -29.36
N GLY A 260 -19.29 17.10 -30.24
CA GLY A 260 -19.31 18.05 -31.37
C GLY A 260 -18.56 19.38 -31.21
N ASN A 261 -17.41 19.47 -31.89
CA ASN A 261 -16.76 20.67 -32.44
C ASN A 261 -16.78 21.97 -31.61
N GLY A 262 -15.65 22.26 -30.95
CA GLY A 262 -15.39 23.59 -30.40
C GLY A 262 -13.93 23.78 -29.98
N VAL A 263 -13.27 24.73 -30.64
CA VAL A 263 -11.94 25.26 -30.35
C VAL A 263 -11.73 25.54 -28.86
N TYR A 264 -10.55 25.16 -28.36
CA TYR A 264 -9.96 25.52 -27.07
C TYR A 264 -10.52 26.80 -26.41
N ARG A 265 -11.08 26.64 -25.21
CA ARG A 265 -10.97 27.61 -24.12
C ARG A 265 -11.05 26.91 -22.78
N TYR A 266 -9.93 26.91 -22.07
CA TYR A 266 -9.83 26.66 -20.64
C TYR A 266 -10.91 27.47 -19.89
N GLN A 267 -11.83 26.81 -19.20
CA GLN A 267 -12.53 27.38 -18.06
C GLN A 267 -12.21 26.52 -16.84
N GLN A 268 -11.51 27.15 -15.90
CA GLN A 268 -11.31 26.69 -14.54
C GLN A 268 -12.64 26.22 -13.95
N ARG A 269 -12.77 24.91 -13.71
CA ARG A 269 -13.57 24.41 -12.60
C ARG A 269 -12.60 23.85 -11.58
N SER A 270 -12.59 24.51 -10.44
CA SER A 270 -11.97 24.07 -9.19
C SER A 270 -12.46 22.67 -8.85
N VAL A 271 -11.63 21.66 -9.10
CA VAL A 271 -11.74 20.33 -8.51
C VAL A 271 -10.59 20.22 -7.53
N SER A 272 -10.92 20.17 -6.25
CA SER A 272 -9.99 20.00 -5.14
C SER A 272 -9.28 18.64 -5.24
N PRO A 273 -7.94 18.58 -5.15
CA PRO A 273 -7.21 17.32 -5.02
C PRO A 273 -7.16 16.97 -3.53
N GLU A 274 -7.90 15.95 -3.10
CA GLU A 274 -7.95 15.53 -1.70
C GLU A 274 -7.65 14.03 -1.54
N ILE A 275 -6.53 13.58 -2.11
CA ILE A 275 -5.84 12.38 -1.65
C ILE A 275 -4.35 12.71 -1.66
N VAL A 276 -3.83 13.15 -0.51
CA VAL A 276 -2.40 13.24 -0.25
C VAL A 276 -2.00 11.90 0.36
N GLU A 277 -1.16 11.14 -0.33
CA GLU A 277 -0.49 9.97 0.24
C GLU A 277 0.46 10.48 1.32
N VAL A 278 0.14 10.23 2.59
CA VAL A 278 1.01 10.60 3.71
C VAL A 278 2.08 9.53 3.84
N GLU A 279 3.36 9.93 3.75
CA GLU A 279 4.51 9.08 4.06
C GLU A 279 4.36 8.45 5.45
N ASP A 280 4.53 7.11 5.51
CA ASP A 280 4.49 6.35 6.75
C ASP A 280 5.69 6.69 7.65
N ASP A 281 5.41 7.38 8.75
CA ASP A 281 6.35 7.51 9.88
C ASP A 281 6.57 6.11 10.50
N SER A 282 7.60 5.40 10.01
CA SER A 282 8.02 4.11 10.53
C SER A 282 8.33 4.16 12.03
N VAL A 283 7.44 3.60 12.83
CA VAL A 283 7.72 3.27 14.23
C VAL A 283 8.69 2.09 14.22
N LYS A 284 9.98 2.36 14.48
CA LYS A 284 10.99 1.32 14.73
C LYS A 284 10.55 0.45 15.91
N VAL A 285 10.00 -0.71 15.62
CA VAL A 285 9.86 -1.81 16.57
C VAL A 285 11.17 -2.59 16.53
N ASP A 286 12.01 -2.40 17.55
CA ASP A 286 13.22 -3.22 17.74
C ASP A 286 12.82 -4.68 18.00
N SER A 287 12.74 -5.50 16.94
CA SER A 287 12.66 -6.95 17.04
C SER A 287 14.06 -7.50 17.35
N LYS A 288 14.31 -7.76 18.63
CA LYS A 288 15.48 -8.53 19.08
C LYS A 288 15.35 -9.98 18.61
N GLU A 289 15.89 -10.32 17.44
CA GLU A 289 16.16 -11.73 17.08
C GLU A 289 17.30 -11.88 16.04
N SER A 290 18.52 -12.12 16.55
CA SER A 290 19.69 -12.70 15.84
C SER A 290 20.11 -12.11 14.48
N MET A 291 20.56 -10.84 14.42
CA MET A 291 21.20 -10.27 13.23
C MET A 291 22.29 -11.18 12.64
N ILE A 292 22.21 -11.50 11.35
CA ILE A 292 23.34 -12.02 10.57
C ILE A 292 24.45 -10.97 10.65
N SER A 293 25.56 -11.30 11.32
CA SER A 293 26.68 -10.39 11.52
C SER A 293 27.86 -10.75 10.64
N GLU A 294 28.80 -9.80 10.51
CA GLU A 294 30.12 -10.06 9.93
C GLU A 294 30.78 -11.28 10.57
N GLY A 295 31.46 -12.09 9.75
CA GLY A 295 32.08 -13.35 10.15
C GLY A 295 31.15 -14.57 10.14
N THR A 296 29.83 -14.40 10.05
CA THR A 296 28.87 -15.51 9.97
C THR A 296 29.06 -16.32 8.69
N ILE A 297 29.04 -17.65 8.78
CA ILE A 297 29.07 -18.54 7.62
C ILE A 297 27.65 -19.05 7.35
N LEU A 298 27.12 -18.68 6.19
CA LEU A 298 25.85 -19.15 5.67
C LEU A 298 26.08 -20.34 4.75
N TRP A 299 25.41 -21.45 5.05
CA TRP A 299 25.36 -22.60 4.16
C TRP A 299 24.10 -22.51 3.31
N LEU A 300 24.28 -22.66 1.99
CA LEU A 300 23.22 -22.54 1.00
C LEU A 300 23.05 -23.87 0.29
N GLU A 301 21.81 -24.35 0.25
CA GLU A 301 21.39 -25.50 -0.55
C GLU A 301 20.89 -25.00 -1.91
N ASP A 302 21.62 -25.33 -2.98
CA ASP A 302 21.29 -25.01 -4.37
C ASP A 302 21.24 -26.31 -5.17
N SER A 303 20.05 -26.69 -5.62
CA SER A 303 19.65 -27.72 -6.61
C SER A 303 20.31 -29.10 -6.56
N ASP A 304 21.62 -29.21 -6.36
CA ASP A 304 22.42 -30.44 -6.21
C ASP A 304 23.66 -30.29 -5.28
N TRP A 305 23.97 -29.10 -4.73
CA TRP A 305 25.21 -28.82 -3.98
C TRP A 305 24.99 -27.93 -2.75
N GLN A 306 25.83 -28.12 -1.72
CA GLN A 306 25.94 -27.22 -0.57
C GLN A 306 27.12 -26.28 -0.78
N LYS A 307 26.88 -24.96 -0.74
CA LYS A 307 27.92 -23.92 -0.85
C LYS A 307 27.95 -23.07 0.41
N GLY A 308 29.14 -22.82 0.93
CA GLY A 308 29.36 -21.96 2.09
C GLY A 308 29.74 -20.54 1.68
N TYR A 309 29.09 -19.54 2.28
CA TYR A 309 29.39 -18.13 2.10
C TYR A 309 29.69 -17.47 3.44
N GLN A 310 30.85 -16.85 3.57
CA GLN A 310 31.21 -16.09 4.76
C GLN A 310 30.87 -14.60 4.55
N ILE A 311 30.09 -14.02 5.47
CA ILE A 311 29.74 -12.61 5.46
C ILE A 311 30.96 -11.78 5.86
N LYS A 312 31.35 -10.83 5.01
CA LYS A 312 32.43 -9.87 5.26
C LYS A 312 31.90 -8.53 5.77
N GLU A 313 30.80 -8.06 5.19
CA GLU A 313 30.24 -6.74 5.46
C GLU A 313 28.72 -6.78 5.36
N VAL A 314 28.04 -5.97 6.18
CA VAL A 314 26.58 -5.80 6.19
C VAL A 314 26.25 -4.38 5.77
N ILE A 315 25.47 -4.22 4.69
CA ILE A 315 25.06 -2.91 4.17
C ILE A 315 23.55 -2.77 4.33
N ASN A 316 23.11 -1.70 5.00
CA ASN A 316 21.71 -1.39 5.23
C ASN A 316 21.37 -0.03 4.60
N THR A 317 20.45 -0.03 3.63
CA THR A 317 20.01 1.19 2.92
C THR A 317 18.71 1.77 3.46
N GLY A 318 18.17 1.23 4.55
CA GLY A 318 16.86 1.61 5.11
C GLY A 318 15.69 0.82 4.50
N GLU A 319 15.69 0.62 3.18
CA GLU A 319 14.69 -0.20 2.48
C GLU A 319 15.09 -1.68 2.37
N LEU A 320 16.38 -1.97 2.23
CA LEU A 320 16.93 -3.32 2.01
C LEU A 320 18.25 -3.50 2.78
N THR A 321 18.46 -4.71 3.31
CA THR A 321 19.75 -5.13 3.85
C THR A 321 20.37 -6.15 2.90
N TYR A 322 21.58 -5.89 2.42
CA TYR A 322 22.35 -6.82 1.61
C TYR A 322 23.76 -6.99 2.18
N PHE A 323 24.36 -8.13 1.87
CA PHE A 323 25.61 -8.57 2.47
C PHE A 323 26.69 -8.70 1.41
N ILE A 324 27.92 -8.31 1.73
CA ILE A 324 29.08 -8.68 0.94
C ILE A 324 29.62 -9.97 1.54
N ALA A 325 29.68 -11.02 0.73
CA ALA A 325 30.14 -12.34 1.14
C ALA A 325 31.25 -12.86 0.22
N SER A 326 32.07 -13.79 0.71
CA SER A 326 32.97 -14.58 -0.13
C SER A 326 32.67 -16.07 0.00
N HIS A 327 33.01 -16.83 -1.03
CA HIS A 327 32.92 -18.28 -0.95
C HIS A 327 33.92 -18.80 0.09
N VAL A 328 33.51 -19.79 0.90
CA VAL A 328 34.38 -20.36 1.95
C VAL A 328 35.64 -21.01 1.34
N GLU A 329 35.50 -21.63 0.16
CA GLU A 329 36.62 -22.28 -0.54
C GLU A 329 37.44 -21.32 -1.42
N ASP A 330 36.87 -20.17 -1.79
CA ASP A 330 37.54 -19.13 -2.61
C ASP A 330 37.29 -17.75 -1.99
N GLN A 331 38.18 -17.33 -1.09
CA GLN A 331 38.09 -16.05 -0.39
C GLN A 331 38.45 -14.84 -1.26
N GLY A 332 38.94 -15.06 -2.49
CA GLY A 332 39.45 -14.03 -3.38
C GLY A 332 38.37 -13.20 -4.07
N LYS A 333 37.13 -13.69 -4.16
CA LYS A 333 36.02 -13.01 -4.84
C LYS A 333 34.91 -12.62 -3.87
N ASN A 334 34.57 -11.33 -3.88
CA ASN A 334 33.42 -10.80 -3.17
C ASN A 334 32.16 -10.91 -4.04
N LEU A 335 31.05 -11.24 -3.40
CA LEU A 335 29.73 -11.46 -3.99
C LEU A 335 28.69 -10.67 -3.19
N PHE A 336 27.66 -10.17 -3.88
CA PHE A 336 26.48 -9.62 -3.21
C PHE A 336 25.57 -10.77 -2.83
N LEU A 337 25.10 -10.76 -1.57
CA LEU A 337 24.21 -11.76 -1.02
C LEU A 337 22.97 -11.06 -0.46
N TYR A 338 21.80 -11.45 -0.96
CA TYR A 338 20.51 -10.95 -0.52
C TYR A 338 19.80 -12.05 0.27
N VAL A 339 19.31 -11.72 1.45
CA VAL A 339 18.57 -12.65 2.33
C VAL A 339 17.14 -12.13 2.45
N GLY A 340 16.15 -12.95 2.07
CA GLY A 340 14.74 -12.60 2.30
C GLY A 340 14.31 -12.91 3.74
N SER A 341 13.04 -12.72 4.08
CA SER A 341 12.53 -13.11 5.40
C SER A 341 12.20 -14.61 5.46
N HIS A 342 12.18 -15.20 6.66
CA HIS A 342 11.84 -16.61 6.82
C HIS A 342 10.32 -16.81 6.57
N PRO A 343 9.88 -17.90 5.89
CA PRO A 343 8.46 -18.12 5.60
C PRO A 343 7.53 -18.13 6.84
N SER A 344 8.06 -18.46 8.03
CA SER A 344 7.27 -18.43 9.28
C SER A 344 7.20 -17.05 9.93
N GLN A 345 7.94 -16.04 9.44
CA GLN A 345 7.90 -14.65 9.91
C GLN A 345 6.95 -13.79 9.06
N LEU A 346 6.32 -14.37 8.04
CA LEU A 346 5.41 -13.67 7.11
C LEU A 346 4.06 -13.27 7.73
N GLU A 347 3.79 -13.62 8.98
CA GLU A 347 2.60 -13.17 9.72
C GLU A 347 3.02 -12.38 10.98
N PRO A 348 2.58 -11.12 11.20
CA PRO A 348 1.82 -10.19 10.36
C PRO A 348 2.65 -8.97 9.90
N ALA A 349 3.98 -9.07 9.83
CA ALA A 349 4.85 -7.95 9.45
C ALA A 349 4.88 -7.77 7.92
N TRP A 350 4.24 -6.71 7.42
CA TRP A 350 4.21 -6.35 5.99
C TRP A 350 5.62 -6.11 5.41
N GLU A 351 6.55 -5.63 6.23
CA GLU A 351 7.97 -5.42 5.85
C GLU A 351 8.67 -6.75 5.51
N ASP A 352 8.41 -7.81 6.28
CA ASP A 352 8.99 -9.14 6.06
C ASP A 352 8.45 -9.82 4.80
N MET A 353 7.19 -9.55 4.46
CA MET A 353 6.61 -9.99 3.18
C MET A 353 7.27 -9.31 1.98
N ASN A 354 7.67 -8.04 2.10
CA ASN A 354 8.28 -7.29 1.00
C ASN A 354 9.69 -7.82 0.67
N LEU A 355 10.54 -8.02 1.69
CA LEU A 355 11.89 -8.57 1.53
C LEU A 355 11.89 -9.98 0.93
N TRP A 356 11.02 -10.86 1.44
CA TRP A 356 10.86 -12.20 0.89
C TRP A 356 10.46 -12.16 -0.59
N TYR A 357 9.47 -11.33 -0.93
CA TYR A 357 8.98 -11.19 -2.30
C TYR A 357 10.03 -10.62 -3.24
N GLN A 358 10.77 -9.59 -2.82
CA GLN A 358 11.81 -8.96 -3.64
C GLN A 358 12.95 -9.95 -3.98
N VAL A 359 13.47 -10.70 -3.02
CA VAL A 359 14.54 -11.69 -3.27
C VAL A 359 14.07 -12.80 -4.21
N GLN A 360 12.85 -13.30 -4.03
CA GLN A 360 12.26 -14.31 -4.91
C GLN A 360 12.02 -13.77 -6.32
N ARG A 361 11.47 -12.56 -6.46
CA ARG A 361 11.23 -11.92 -7.75
C ARG A 361 12.53 -11.66 -8.49
N GLN A 362 13.54 -11.12 -7.80
CA GLN A 362 14.85 -10.88 -8.40
C GLN A 362 15.50 -12.20 -8.84
N THR A 363 15.39 -13.26 -8.04
CA THR A 363 15.86 -14.60 -8.41
C THR A 363 15.16 -15.10 -9.69
N LYS A 364 13.83 -14.96 -9.79
CA LYS A 364 13.05 -15.33 -10.98
C LYS A 364 13.52 -14.56 -12.22
N VAL A 365 13.66 -13.23 -12.11
CA VAL A 365 14.07 -12.37 -13.23
C VAL A 365 15.47 -12.73 -13.73
N LEU A 366 16.45 -12.86 -12.83
CA LEU A 366 17.82 -13.21 -13.21
C LEU A 366 17.91 -14.64 -13.78
N THR A 367 17.09 -15.56 -13.29
CA THR A 367 17.00 -16.91 -13.86
C THR A 367 16.45 -16.88 -15.28
N ILE A 368 15.41 -16.09 -15.55
CA ILE A 368 14.85 -15.90 -16.90
C ILE A 368 15.88 -15.24 -17.82
N MET A 369 16.61 -14.22 -17.35
CA MET A 369 17.69 -13.60 -18.12
C MET A 369 18.75 -14.63 -18.52
N LYS A 370 19.19 -15.46 -17.55
CA LYS A 370 20.15 -16.54 -17.79
C LYS A 370 19.62 -17.58 -18.78
N GLN A 371 18.37 -18.01 -18.64
CA GLN A 371 17.72 -18.99 -19.53
C GLN A 371 17.55 -18.46 -20.96
N LYS A 372 17.23 -17.16 -21.11
CA LYS A 372 17.13 -16.49 -22.42
C LYS A 372 18.50 -16.09 -23.01
N GLY A 373 19.61 -16.37 -22.32
CA GLY A 373 20.96 -16.02 -22.77
C GLY A 373 21.22 -14.51 -22.79
N LEU A 374 20.48 -13.73 -22.00
CA LEU A 374 20.67 -12.29 -21.87
C LEU A 374 21.86 -12.04 -20.96
N SER A 375 23.02 -11.76 -21.56
CA SER A 375 24.24 -11.45 -20.82
C SER A 375 24.83 -10.14 -21.29
N SER A 376 25.15 -9.27 -20.34
CA SER A 376 25.89 -8.03 -20.55
C SER A 376 26.77 -7.81 -19.35
N LYS A 377 27.97 -7.23 -19.53
CA LYS A 377 28.84 -6.86 -18.39
C LYS A 377 28.18 -5.82 -17.46
N TYR A 378 27.13 -5.16 -17.94
CA TYR A 378 26.35 -4.15 -17.23
C TYR A 378 25.11 -4.72 -16.51
N LEU A 379 24.91 -6.04 -16.59
CA LEU A 379 23.86 -6.77 -15.85
C LEU A 379 24.50 -7.63 -14.75
N PRO A 380 23.82 -7.80 -13.61
CA PRO A 380 24.28 -8.70 -12.56
C PRO A 380 24.19 -10.16 -13.04
N GLN A 381 25.19 -10.94 -12.68
CA GLN A 381 25.25 -12.37 -12.93
C GLN A 381 24.77 -13.14 -11.70
N LEU A 382 23.81 -14.05 -11.92
CA LEU A 382 23.37 -15.02 -10.91
C LEU A 382 24.48 -16.04 -10.63
N SER A 383 25.09 -15.96 -9.44
CA SER A 383 26.14 -16.88 -8.99
C SER A 383 25.56 -18.11 -8.29
N ALA A 384 24.60 -17.91 -7.39
CA ALA A 384 23.85 -18.97 -6.73
C ALA A 384 22.50 -18.44 -6.26
N SER A 385 21.53 -19.34 -6.08
CA SER A 385 20.25 -19.05 -5.44
C SER A 385 19.77 -20.29 -4.73
N GLY A 386 19.21 -20.15 -3.54
CA GLY A 386 18.82 -21.31 -2.75
C GLY A 386 18.20 -20.93 -1.42
N ARG A 387 18.26 -21.85 -0.47
CA ARG A 387 17.77 -21.64 0.89
C ARG A 387 18.89 -21.84 1.91
N ILE A 388 18.82 -21.09 3.01
CA ILE A 388 19.77 -21.26 4.13
C ILE A 388 19.54 -22.63 4.78
N ILE A 389 20.63 -23.33 5.05
CA ILE A 389 20.67 -24.53 5.90
C ILE A 389 21.50 -24.23 7.14
N HIS A 390 21.06 -24.73 8.30
CA HIS A 390 21.80 -24.60 9.54
C HIS A 390 22.83 -25.75 9.66
N PRO A 391 23.97 -25.54 10.36
CA PRO A 391 24.89 -26.62 10.65
C PRO A 391 24.19 -27.72 11.48
N GLY A 392 24.37 -28.99 11.10
CA GLY A 392 23.79 -30.17 11.76
C GLY A 392 22.78 -30.95 10.91
N HIS A 393 22.24 -32.05 11.45
CA HIS A 393 21.24 -32.86 10.75
C HIS A 393 19.88 -32.15 10.77
N CYS A 394 19.49 -31.60 9.62
CA CYS A 394 18.20 -30.92 9.46
C CYS A 394 17.07 -31.96 9.45
N ARG A 395 16.06 -31.81 10.33
CA ARG A 395 14.91 -32.74 10.45
C ARG A 395 13.83 -32.55 9.38
N ARG A 396 14.15 -31.92 8.26
CA ARG A 396 13.18 -31.67 7.19
C ARG A 396 12.75 -32.99 6.53
N PRO A 397 11.45 -33.25 6.41
CA PRO A 397 10.95 -34.47 5.75
C PRO A 397 11.14 -34.45 4.23
N SER A 398 11.33 -33.27 3.61
CA SER A 398 11.57 -33.10 2.16
C SER A 398 12.17 -31.70 1.85
N SER A 399 12.59 -31.45 0.61
CA SER A 399 13.15 -30.17 0.11
C SER A 399 12.19 -28.96 0.19
N GLY A 400 10.96 -29.16 0.64
CA GLY A 400 9.96 -28.11 0.91
C GLY A 400 9.40 -28.11 2.34
N GLY A 401 9.89 -28.98 3.23
CA GLY A 401 9.41 -29.06 4.61
C GLY A 401 9.95 -27.97 5.52
N ASN A 402 9.18 -27.56 6.52
CA ASN A 402 9.62 -26.57 7.51
C ASN A 402 10.57 -27.22 8.54
N CYS A 403 11.56 -26.45 8.99
CA CYS A 403 12.47 -26.79 10.09
C CYS A 403 12.25 -25.74 11.18
N ASP A 404 12.39 -26.12 12.46
CA ASP A 404 12.20 -25.23 13.60
C ASP A 404 13.35 -24.21 13.79
N HIS A 405 14.40 -24.26 12.96
CA HIS A 405 15.52 -23.34 13.04
C HIS A 405 15.17 -21.99 12.37
N PRO A 406 15.34 -20.83 13.05
CA PRO A 406 14.82 -19.52 12.60
C PRO A 406 15.23 -19.09 11.19
N TRP A 407 16.43 -19.46 10.78
CA TRP A 407 17.00 -19.11 9.48
C TRP A 407 16.83 -20.18 8.41
N CYS A 408 16.51 -21.41 8.81
CA CYS A 408 16.57 -22.51 7.89
C CYS A 408 15.43 -22.39 6.90
N GLY A 409 15.67 -22.43 5.59
CA GLY A 409 14.62 -22.29 4.58
C GLY A 409 14.39 -20.85 4.10
N THR A 410 15.03 -19.88 4.72
CA THR A 410 15.06 -18.49 4.25
C THR A 410 15.68 -18.42 2.86
N PRO A 411 15.04 -17.74 1.89
CA PRO A 411 15.57 -17.64 0.53
C PRO A 411 16.78 -16.72 0.47
N VAL A 412 17.76 -17.12 -0.34
CA VAL A 412 18.99 -16.36 -0.56
C VAL A 412 19.31 -16.29 -2.05
N LEU A 413 19.74 -15.10 -2.47
CA LEU A 413 20.22 -14.82 -3.81
C LEU A 413 21.66 -14.31 -3.73
N VAL A 414 22.56 -14.87 -4.55
CA VAL A 414 23.96 -14.47 -4.63
C VAL A 414 24.28 -13.99 -6.05
N THR A 415 24.79 -12.76 -6.17
CA THR A 415 25.12 -12.14 -7.45
C THR A 415 26.53 -11.57 -7.48
N SER A 416 27.01 -11.29 -8.70
CA SER A 416 28.25 -10.58 -8.98
C SER A 416 28.03 -9.63 -10.16
N PRO A 417 28.80 -8.55 -10.33
CA PRO A 417 29.91 -8.07 -9.48
C PRO A 417 29.44 -7.30 -8.23
N VAL A 418 30.40 -6.96 -7.36
CA VAL A 418 30.22 -6.07 -6.19
C VAL A 418 30.83 -4.70 -6.48
N GLY A 419 30.18 -3.62 -6.03
CA GLY A 419 30.63 -2.25 -6.24
C GLY A 419 29.96 -1.27 -5.28
N GLU A 420 30.43 -0.02 -5.30
CA GLU A 420 29.88 1.11 -4.51
C GLU A 420 28.62 1.66 -5.19
N THR A 421 27.55 1.96 -4.45
CA THR A 421 26.32 2.47 -5.08
C THR A 421 26.48 3.90 -5.60
N VAL A 422 25.72 4.28 -6.63
CA VAL A 422 25.70 5.69 -7.09
C VAL A 422 25.20 6.60 -5.98
N ALA A 423 24.25 6.15 -5.16
CA ALA A 423 23.80 6.88 -3.97
C ALA A 423 24.96 7.23 -3.02
N GLU A 424 25.86 6.28 -2.74
CA GLU A 424 27.07 6.52 -1.93
C GLU A 424 28.05 7.44 -2.62
N MET A 425 28.30 7.24 -3.92
CA MET A 425 29.19 8.11 -4.69
C MET A 425 28.71 9.56 -4.67
N VAL A 426 27.41 9.80 -4.80
CA VAL A 426 26.82 11.15 -4.74
C VAL A 426 26.98 11.74 -3.34
N ARG A 427 26.68 10.98 -2.27
CA ARG A 427 26.90 11.43 -0.87
C ARG A 427 28.36 11.77 -0.60
N ASN A 428 29.29 11.00 -1.18
CA ASN A 428 30.73 11.17 -1.02
C ASN A 428 31.33 12.24 -1.98
N GLY A 429 30.51 12.85 -2.85
CA GLY A 429 30.97 13.82 -3.85
C GLY A 429 31.88 13.22 -4.94
N GLN A 430 31.78 11.92 -5.18
CA GLN A 430 32.59 11.16 -6.14
C GLN A 430 31.90 10.94 -7.50
N PHE A 431 30.67 11.43 -7.67
CA PHE A 431 29.93 11.29 -8.93
C PHE A 431 30.08 12.57 -9.78
N GLY A 432 31.08 12.56 -10.68
CA GLY A 432 31.40 13.67 -11.56
C GLY A 432 30.80 13.57 -12.96
N SER A 433 31.28 14.42 -13.87
CA SER A 433 30.80 14.48 -15.25
C SER A 433 31.11 13.23 -16.07
N GLU A 434 32.31 12.68 -15.91
CA GLU A 434 32.75 11.45 -16.58
C GLU A 434 31.95 10.24 -16.07
N GLU A 435 31.72 10.17 -14.76
CA GLU A 435 30.88 9.15 -14.14
C GLU A 435 29.44 9.24 -14.65
N ALA A 436 28.87 10.43 -14.80
CA ALA A 436 27.52 10.61 -15.32
C ALA A 436 27.34 10.10 -16.76
N ILE A 437 28.28 10.42 -17.66
CA ILE A 437 28.23 9.95 -19.06
C ILE A 437 28.38 8.43 -19.10
N ARG A 438 29.33 7.88 -18.34
CA ARG A 438 29.58 6.43 -18.28
C ARG A 438 28.41 5.68 -17.65
N CYS A 439 27.85 6.18 -16.56
CA CYS A 439 26.66 5.63 -15.90
C CYS A 439 25.47 5.59 -16.87
N CYS A 440 25.22 6.68 -17.59
CA CYS A 440 24.19 6.74 -18.62
C CYS A 440 24.39 5.67 -19.71
N HIS A 441 25.61 5.58 -20.27
CA HIS A 441 25.95 4.58 -21.28
C HIS A 441 25.76 3.14 -20.79
N ASP A 442 26.27 2.84 -19.61
CA ASP A 442 26.31 1.50 -19.05
C ASP A 442 24.89 1.03 -18.63
N CYS A 443 24.10 1.91 -18.03
CA CYS A 443 22.69 1.64 -17.72
C CYS A 443 21.86 1.45 -18.99
N LEU A 444 22.02 2.30 -20.02
CA LEU A 444 21.35 2.09 -21.31
C LEU A 444 21.78 0.79 -21.99
N SER A 445 23.04 0.37 -21.82
CA SER A 445 23.53 -0.89 -22.36
C SER A 445 22.87 -2.09 -21.67
N ALA A 446 22.65 -2.00 -20.35
CA ALA A 446 21.90 -3.01 -19.59
C ALA A 446 20.44 -3.08 -20.05
N LEU A 447 19.76 -1.92 -20.17
CA LEU A 447 18.37 -1.84 -20.63
C LEU A 447 18.20 -2.37 -22.06
N SER A 448 19.11 -1.99 -22.97
CA SER A 448 19.10 -2.46 -24.36
C SER A 448 19.24 -3.99 -24.46
N ALA A 449 20.08 -4.59 -23.61
CA ALA A 449 20.30 -6.05 -23.60
C ALA A 449 19.05 -6.85 -23.19
N VAL A 450 18.17 -6.27 -22.37
CA VAL A 450 16.97 -6.96 -21.86
C VAL A 450 15.68 -6.55 -22.57
N ALA A 451 15.69 -5.41 -23.28
CA ALA A 451 14.53 -4.88 -23.99
C ALA A 451 13.98 -5.85 -25.05
N SER A 452 14.84 -6.58 -25.75
CA SER A 452 14.44 -7.59 -26.76
C SER A 452 13.65 -8.76 -26.16
N ALA A 453 13.83 -9.01 -24.86
CA ALA A 453 13.12 -10.05 -24.12
C ALA A 453 11.84 -9.55 -23.44
N GLY A 454 11.48 -8.28 -23.66
CA GLY A 454 10.30 -7.62 -23.07
C GLY A 454 10.47 -7.26 -21.58
N ILE A 455 11.67 -7.36 -21.04
CA ILE A 455 11.93 -7.08 -19.62
C ILE A 455 12.18 -5.58 -19.45
N ARG A 456 11.48 -4.96 -18.49
CA ARG A 456 11.68 -3.55 -18.10
C ARG A 456 12.07 -3.48 -16.63
N HIS A 457 12.96 -2.56 -16.28
CA HIS A 457 13.54 -2.49 -14.93
C HIS A 457 12.52 -2.01 -13.89
N GLY A 458 11.85 -0.89 -14.15
CA GLY A 458 10.74 -0.39 -13.32
C GLY A 458 11.09 0.28 -11.99
N ASP A 459 12.36 0.24 -11.58
CA ASP A 459 12.83 0.92 -10.35
C ASP A 459 14.27 1.48 -10.51
N ILE A 460 14.48 2.37 -11.48
CA ILE A 460 15.82 2.95 -11.72
C ILE A 460 16.03 4.15 -10.79
N ARG A 461 16.96 4.00 -9.84
CA ARG A 461 17.34 4.99 -8.82
C ARG A 461 18.82 4.83 -8.42
N PRO A 462 19.45 5.83 -7.77
CA PRO A 462 20.87 5.78 -7.41
C PRO A 462 21.28 4.56 -6.57
N GLU A 463 20.37 4.01 -5.76
CA GLU A 463 20.56 2.83 -4.92
C GLU A 463 20.64 1.53 -5.72
N ASN A 464 20.03 1.52 -6.92
CA ASN A 464 19.97 0.36 -7.81
C ASN A 464 21.04 0.38 -8.90
N VAL A 465 22.08 1.21 -8.76
CA VAL A 465 23.22 1.23 -9.68
C VAL A 465 24.52 1.20 -8.89
N ILE A 466 25.41 0.26 -9.23
CA ILE A 466 26.72 0.11 -8.59
C ILE A 466 27.85 0.46 -9.55
N CYS A 467 28.92 1.06 -9.02
CA CYS A 467 30.17 1.34 -9.71
C CYS A 467 31.21 0.29 -9.33
N VAL A 468 31.65 -0.48 -10.33
CA VAL A 468 32.64 -1.54 -10.15
C VAL A 468 34.02 -1.00 -10.52
N LYS A 469 34.85 -0.77 -9.50
CA LYS A 469 36.23 -0.27 -9.64
C LYS A 469 37.28 -1.40 -9.54
N SER A 470 36.95 -2.50 -8.87
CA SER A 470 37.92 -3.56 -8.54
C SER A 470 38.22 -4.48 -9.73
N GLY A 471 39.51 -4.74 -9.98
CA GLY A 471 39.96 -5.73 -10.98
C GLY A 471 39.77 -5.32 -12.45
N VAL A 472 39.44 -4.05 -12.73
CA VAL A 472 39.21 -3.54 -14.08
C VAL A 472 40.01 -2.28 -14.36
N ARG A 473 40.43 -2.10 -15.63
CA ARG A 473 41.23 -0.95 -16.06
C ARG A 473 40.44 0.36 -16.01
N HIS A 474 39.14 0.30 -16.26
CA HIS A 474 38.23 1.43 -16.21
C HIS A 474 37.00 1.04 -15.39
N PRO A 475 36.52 1.90 -14.47
CA PRO A 475 35.32 1.63 -13.72
C PRO A 475 34.11 1.58 -14.65
N TYR A 476 33.12 0.76 -14.34
CA TYR A 476 31.88 0.65 -15.09
C TYR A 476 30.70 0.50 -14.16
N PHE A 477 29.51 0.81 -14.65
CA PHE A 477 28.28 0.77 -13.85
C PHE A 477 27.45 -0.47 -14.16
N VAL A 478 26.83 -1.05 -13.14
CA VAL A 478 25.94 -2.21 -13.28
C VAL A 478 24.59 -1.86 -12.69
N LEU A 479 23.53 -2.11 -13.46
CA LEU A 479 22.15 -1.90 -13.04
C LEU A 479 21.70 -3.13 -12.24
N ILE A 480 21.48 -2.96 -10.93
CA ILE A 480 21.00 -3.99 -9.98
C ILE A 480 19.55 -3.68 -9.56
N GLY A 481 18.95 -4.45 -8.64
CA GLY A 481 17.60 -4.14 -8.14
C GLY A 481 16.44 -4.65 -9.02
N TRP A 482 16.65 -5.74 -9.76
CA TRP A 482 15.66 -6.30 -10.69
C TRP A 482 14.43 -6.96 -10.03
N GLY A 483 14.23 -6.81 -8.71
CA GLY A 483 13.07 -7.36 -7.99
C GLY A 483 11.72 -6.75 -8.41
N HIS A 484 11.74 -5.53 -8.96
CA HIS A 484 10.56 -4.82 -9.45
C HIS A 484 10.39 -4.87 -10.98
N ALA A 485 11.19 -5.70 -11.66
CA ALA A 485 11.15 -5.79 -13.11
C ALA A 485 9.81 -6.34 -13.63
N ILE A 486 9.37 -5.78 -14.75
CA ILE A 486 8.16 -6.19 -15.46
C ILE A 486 8.52 -7.27 -16.46
N LEU A 487 7.97 -8.46 -16.28
CA LEU A 487 8.11 -9.60 -17.18
C LEU A 487 6.82 -9.86 -17.96
N GLU A 488 5.67 -9.63 -17.32
CA GLU A 488 4.33 -9.92 -17.82
C GLU A 488 3.40 -8.71 -17.58
N ASP A 489 2.29 -8.60 -18.32
CA ASP A 489 1.34 -7.47 -18.21
C ASP A 489 0.67 -7.32 -16.82
N ARG A 490 0.76 -8.37 -15.99
CA ARG A 490 0.26 -8.38 -14.60
C ARG A 490 1.22 -7.71 -13.62
N ASP A 491 2.50 -7.62 -13.97
CA ASP A 491 3.52 -7.00 -13.13
C ASP A 491 3.31 -5.48 -13.07
N ARG A 492 3.64 -4.89 -11.92
CA ARG A 492 3.53 -3.44 -11.67
C ARG A 492 4.88 -2.89 -11.23
N PRO A 493 5.26 -1.69 -11.70
CA PRO A 493 6.53 -1.07 -11.30
C PRO A 493 6.46 -0.58 -9.85
N ALA A 494 7.61 -0.35 -9.23
CA ALA A 494 7.67 0.39 -7.98
C ALA A 494 7.28 1.85 -8.23
N MET A 495 6.46 2.42 -7.36
CA MET A 495 6.09 3.83 -7.44
C MET A 495 7.06 4.64 -6.58
N ASN A 496 7.88 5.45 -7.22
CA ASN A 496 8.82 6.35 -6.58
C ASN A 496 8.58 7.76 -7.14
N LEU A 497 8.11 8.68 -6.30
CA LEU A 497 7.73 10.04 -6.71
C LEU A 497 8.89 10.81 -7.37
N HIS A 498 10.13 10.49 -7.01
CA HIS A 498 11.34 11.16 -7.49
C HIS A 498 11.82 10.59 -8.84
N PHE A 499 11.78 9.27 -9.00
CA PHE A 499 12.45 8.60 -10.13
C PHE A 499 11.53 7.87 -11.10
N SER A 500 10.29 7.53 -10.73
CA SER A 500 9.36 6.87 -11.66
C SER A 500 9.05 7.76 -12.87
N SER A 501 8.83 7.13 -14.03
CA SER A 501 8.44 7.84 -15.25
C SER A 501 7.07 8.49 -15.11
N THR A 502 6.79 9.50 -15.94
CA THR A 502 5.48 10.15 -16.04
C THR A 502 4.39 9.11 -16.32
N TYR A 503 4.66 8.17 -17.23
CA TYR A 503 3.72 7.10 -17.57
C TYR A 503 3.52 6.11 -16.42
N ALA A 504 4.56 5.80 -15.64
CA ALA A 504 4.45 4.96 -14.45
C ALA A 504 3.56 5.61 -13.39
N LEU A 505 3.75 6.90 -13.13
CA LEU A 505 2.96 7.68 -12.18
C LEU A 505 1.49 7.81 -12.61
N GLN A 506 1.21 8.01 -13.90
CA GLN A 506 -0.14 8.17 -14.42
C GLN A 506 -0.91 6.84 -14.53
N GLU A 507 -0.27 5.80 -15.08
CA GLU A 507 -0.97 4.57 -15.49
C GLU A 507 -0.65 3.36 -14.59
N GLY A 508 0.35 3.47 -13.71
CA GLY A 508 0.86 2.34 -12.93
C GLY A 508 1.42 1.22 -13.83
N LYS A 509 1.99 1.59 -14.98
CA LYS A 509 2.55 0.69 -16.00
C LYS A 509 3.80 1.32 -16.60
N LEU A 510 4.64 0.50 -17.23
CA LEU A 510 5.81 0.97 -17.97
C LEU A 510 5.57 0.90 -19.47
N CYS A 511 5.86 1.99 -20.17
CA CYS A 511 6.03 2.00 -21.63
C CYS A 511 7.51 1.75 -21.99
N SER A 512 7.80 1.62 -23.28
CA SER A 512 9.16 1.39 -23.80
C SER A 512 10.17 2.48 -23.42
N ALA A 513 9.72 3.72 -23.22
CA ALA A 513 10.59 4.85 -22.85
C ALA A 513 10.67 5.07 -21.32
N SER A 514 9.87 4.38 -20.51
CA SER A 514 9.77 4.64 -19.07
C SER A 514 11.10 4.47 -18.33
N ASP A 515 11.84 3.41 -18.59
CA ASP A 515 13.16 3.19 -17.96
C ASP A 515 14.17 4.27 -18.38
N ALA A 516 14.09 4.79 -19.61
CA ALA A 516 14.96 5.86 -20.07
C ALA A 516 14.62 7.20 -19.39
N GLU A 517 13.33 7.47 -19.17
CA GLU A 517 12.86 8.63 -18.41
C GLU A 517 13.33 8.59 -16.95
N SER A 518 13.17 7.45 -16.29
CA SER A 518 13.69 7.25 -14.92
C SER A 518 15.21 7.40 -14.83
N LEU A 519 15.94 6.93 -15.84
CA LEU A 519 17.39 7.14 -15.93
C LEU A 519 17.75 8.63 -16.02
N VAL A 520 16.97 9.44 -16.75
CA VAL A 520 17.19 10.90 -16.80
C VAL A 520 16.98 11.54 -15.43
N TYR A 521 15.94 11.16 -14.68
CA TYR A 521 15.72 11.68 -13.33
C TYR A 521 16.83 11.28 -12.35
N MET A 522 17.29 10.04 -12.42
CA MET A 522 18.42 9.57 -11.62
C MET A 522 19.69 10.36 -11.95
N LEU A 523 20.00 10.59 -13.22
CA LEU A 523 21.17 11.39 -13.63
C LEU A 523 21.03 12.86 -13.23
N TYR A 524 19.83 13.44 -13.38
CA TYR A 524 19.55 14.81 -12.95
C TYR A 524 19.89 15.00 -11.46
N TYR A 525 19.37 14.11 -10.61
CA TYR A 525 19.64 14.12 -9.18
C TYR A 525 21.12 13.89 -8.86
N SER A 526 21.71 12.85 -9.46
CA SER A 526 23.09 12.45 -9.16
C SER A 526 24.12 13.53 -9.57
N CYS A 527 23.79 14.37 -10.55
CA CYS A 527 24.57 15.54 -10.96
C CYS A 527 24.30 16.80 -10.10
N GLY A 528 23.62 16.65 -8.96
CA GLY A 528 23.28 17.75 -8.05
C GLY A 528 22.05 18.55 -8.47
N GLY A 529 21.11 17.92 -9.19
CA GLY A 529 19.76 18.42 -9.39
C GLY A 529 18.96 18.33 -8.10
N VAL A 530 18.03 19.26 -7.89
CA VAL A 530 17.24 19.34 -6.65
C VAL A 530 15.80 19.02 -6.99
N PHE A 531 15.26 17.98 -6.36
CA PHE A 531 13.83 17.75 -6.35
C PHE A 531 13.16 18.70 -5.34
N PRO A 532 11.97 19.22 -5.65
CA PRO A 532 11.13 19.82 -4.61
C PRO A 532 10.67 18.73 -3.63
N ASP A 533 10.09 19.13 -2.51
CA ASP A 533 9.40 18.19 -1.63
C ASP A 533 8.19 17.61 -2.39
N LEU A 534 8.29 16.33 -2.75
CA LEU A 534 7.28 15.59 -3.51
C LEU A 534 6.53 14.66 -2.55
N ASP A 535 5.30 15.04 -2.21
CA ASP A 535 4.42 14.33 -1.27
C ASP A 535 3.24 13.63 -1.97
N SER A 536 3.11 13.80 -3.28
CA SER A 536 1.96 13.33 -4.05
C SER A 536 2.33 13.03 -5.50
N VAL A 537 1.58 12.12 -6.12
CA VAL A 537 1.72 11.77 -7.53
C VAL A 537 1.43 13.00 -8.41
N GLU A 538 0.45 13.82 -8.06
CA GLU A 538 0.09 15.04 -8.76
C GLU A 538 1.21 16.09 -8.69
N GLY A 539 1.81 16.28 -7.50
CA GLY A 539 2.96 17.16 -7.33
C GLY A 539 4.16 16.70 -8.14
N ALA A 540 4.41 15.40 -8.14
CA ALA A 540 5.46 14.75 -8.92
C ALA A 540 5.25 14.93 -10.44
N LEU A 541 4.02 14.80 -10.94
CA LEU A 541 3.67 15.02 -12.34
C LEU A 541 3.78 16.50 -12.73
N LEU A 542 3.28 17.42 -11.89
CA LEU A 542 3.37 18.86 -12.12
C LEU A 542 4.83 19.34 -12.17
N TRP A 543 5.68 18.80 -11.28
CA TRP A 543 7.11 19.11 -11.31
C TRP A 543 7.76 18.63 -12.61
N ARG A 544 7.43 17.44 -13.10
CA ARG A 544 7.95 16.91 -14.38
C ARG A 544 7.51 17.79 -15.54
N GLU A 545 6.22 18.08 -15.65
CA GLU A 545 5.67 18.96 -16.70
C GLU A 545 6.35 20.34 -16.69
N THR A 546 6.49 20.94 -15.50
CA THR A 546 7.15 22.24 -15.34
C THR A 546 8.63 22.17 -15.67
N SER A 547 9.33 21.11 -15.25
CA SER A 547 10.78 20.97 -15.41
C SER A 547 11.16 20.68 -16.85
N TRP A 548 10.40 19.85 -17.56
CA TRP A 548 10.57 19.60 -18.99
C TRP A 548 10.25 20.85 -19.82
N SER A 549 9.11 21.50 -19.58
CA SER A 549 8.70 22.71 -20.33
C SER A 549 9.65 23.90 -20.13
N ARG A 550 10.19 24.08 -18.92
CA ARG A 550 11.19 25.11 -18.60
C ARG A 550 12.62 24.69 -18.93
N ARG A 551 12.82 23.47 -19.44
CA ARG A 551 14.12 22.87 -19.76
C ARG A 551 15.11 22.78 -18.59
N LEU A 552 14.62 22.68 -17.35
CA LEU A 552 15.46 22.64 -16.15
C LEU A 552 16.39 21.42 -16.13
N ILE A 553 15.83 20.26 -16.51
CA ILE A 553 16.56 18.99 -16.56
C ILE A 553 17.66 19.06 -17.62
N GLN A 554 17.30 19.54 -18.82
CA GLN A 554 18.20 19.63 -19.97
C GLN A 554 19.30 20.67 -19.75
N GLN A 555 19.02 21.78 -19.05
CA GLN A 555 20.02 22.76 -18.64
C GLN A 555 21.02 22.12 -17.67
N LYS A 556 20.53 21.50 -16.59
CA LYS A 556 21.38 20.89 -15.58
C LYS A 556 22.27 19.79 -16.15
N LEU A 557 21.72 18.90 -16.98
CA LEU A 557 22.51 17.87 -17.65
C LEU A 557 23.42 18.43 -18.74
N GLY A 558 23.08 19.58 -19.34
CA GLY A 558 23.89 20.28 -20.32
C GLY A 558 25.11 20.97 -19.75
N ASP A 559 25.01 21.47 -18.51
CA ASP A 559 26.15 22.02 -17.77
C ASP A 559 27.20 20.93 -17.49
N ILE A 560 26.76 19.67 -17.39
CA ILE A 560 27.65 18.50 -17.23
C ILE A 560 28.20 18.04 -18.58
N SER A 561 27.33 17.82 -19.57
CA SER A 561 27.73 17.37 -20.90
C SER A 561 26.68 17.62 -21.98
N THR A 562 27.15 18.03 -23.16
CA THR A 562 26.29 18.24 -24.33
C THR A 562 25.58 16.97 -24.79
N VAL A 563 26.21 15.78 -24.61
CA VAL A 563 25.58 14.50 -24.99
C VAL A 563 24.47 14.11 -24.03
N LEU A 564 24.60 14.40 -22.72
CA LEU A 564 23.56 14.12 -21.73
C LEU A 564 22.36 15.05 -21.92
N LYS A 565 22.60 16.33 -22.22
CA LYS A 565 21.52 17.24 -22.64
C LYS A 565 20.79 16.72 -23.87
N ALA A 566 21.53 16.32 -24.91
CA ALA A 566 20.91 15.82 -26.13
C ALA A 566 20.08 14.54 -25.86
N PHE A 567 20.57 13.66 -24.97
CA PHE A 567 19.84 12.47 -24.55
C PHE A 567 18.54 12.85 -23.81
N ALA A 568 18.60 13.81 -22.89
CA ALA A 568 17.42 14.31 -22.19
C ALA A 568 16.43 14.99 -23.16
N ASP A 569 16.89 15.79 -24.12
CA ASP A 569 16.05 16.39 -25.18
C ASP A 569 15.34 15.30 -26.02
N TYR A 570 15.98 14.14 -26.24
CA TYR A 570 15.34 13.02 -26.95
C TYR A 570 14.33 12.27 -26.09
N VAL A 571 14.66 11.98 -24.83
CA VAL A 571 13.74 11.32 -23.91
C VAL A 571 12.50 12.18 -23.68
N ASP A 572 12.66 13.50 -23.57
CA ASP A 572 11.55 14.48 -23.49
C ASP A 572 10.57 14.33 -24.67
N SER A 573 11.08 14.12 -25.89
CA SER A 573 10.23 13.88 -27.07
C SER A 573 9.45 12.56 -27.05
N LEU A 574 9.81 11.64 -26.16
CA LEU A 574 9.19 10.33 -25.98
C LEU A 574 8.34 10.22 -24.71
N CYS A 575 8.47 11.17 -23.77
CA CYS A 575 7.73 11.18 -22.51
C CYS A 575 6.22 11.04 -22.77
N GLY A 576 5.59 10.08 -22.08
CA GLY A 576 4.16 9.79 -22.22
C GLY A 576 3.74 9.15 -23.55
N THR A 577 4.68 8.81 -24.43
CA THR A 577 4.39 8.13 -25.70
C THR A 577 4.70 6.62 -25.65
N PRO A 578 4.04 5.80 -26.48
CA PRO A 578 4.36 4.38 -26.62
C PRO A 578 5.54 4.13 -27.59
N TYR A 579 6.22 5.17 -28.08
CA TYR A 579 7.28 5.01 -29.07
C TYR A 579 8.50 4.27 -28.47
N PRO A 580 9.12 3.36 -29.24
CA PRO A 580 10.30 2.64 -28.77
C PRO A 580 11.53 3.55 -28.71
N MET A 581 12.40 3.29 -27.72
CA MET A 581 13.71 3.91 -27.62
C MET A 581 14.67 3.37 -28.69
N ASP A 582 15.40 4.26 -29.35
CA ASP A 582 16.51 3.88 -30.23
C ASP A 582 17.81 3.79 -29.42
N TYR A 583 18.01 2.64 -28.77
CA TYR A 583 19.19 2.39 -27.93
C TYR A 583 20.49 2.47 -28.74
N GLU A 584 20.51 1.97 -29.98
CA GLU A 584 21.75 1.89 -30.77
C GLU A 584 22.36 3.26 -31.07
N ILE A 585 21.51 4.23 -31.45
CA ILE A 585 21.98 5.59 -31.74
C ILE A 585 22.57 6.22 -30.48
N TRP A 586 21.91 6.08 -29.34
CA TRP A 586 22.35 6.70 -28.09
C TRP A 586 23.59 6.05 -27.49
N LEU A 587 23.67 4.72 -27.52
CA LEU A 587 24.88 4.00 -27.12
C LEU A 587 26.08 4.41 -27.96
N ARG A 588 25.91 4.56 -29.28
CA ARG A 588 26.98 5.04 -30.18
C ARG A 588 27.40 6.48 -29.87
N ARG A 589 26.45 7.37 -29.57
CA ARG A 589 26.73 8.78 -29.24
C ARG A 589 27.42 8.93 -27.89
N LEU A 590 26.96 8.21 -26.87
CA LEU A 590 27.56 8.24 -25.53
C LEU A 590 28.96 7.65 -25.54
N ARG A 591 29.17 6.52 -26.22
CA ARG A 591 30.51 5.89 -26.34
C ARG A 591 31.56 6.83 -26.91
N ARG A 592 31.22 7.65 -27.92
CA ARG A 592 32.14 8.63 -28.51
C ARG A 592 32.62 9.72 -27.54
N ASN A 593 31.86 9.95 -26.47
CA ASN A 593 32.16 10.96 -25.45
C ASN A 593 32.81 10.37 -24.20
N ILE A 594 32.93 9.05 -24.11
CA ILE A 594 33.74 8.38 -23.10
C ILE A 594 35.16 8.36 -23.66
N HIS A 595 36.10 9.06 -23.03
CA HIS A 595 37.51 9.01 -23.41
C HIS A 595 38.10 7.63 -23.10
N GLU A 596 37.90 6.68 -24.02
CA GLU A 596 38.82 5.55 -24.16
C GLU A 596 40.06 6.09 -24.89
N ASP A 597 41.09 6.43 -24.14
CA ASP A 597 42.42 6.72 -24.70
C ASP A 597 42.87 5.52 -25.56
N ASP A 598 42.86 5.75 -26.87
CA ASP A 598 43.83 5.33 -27.87
C ASP A 598 44.17 3.83 -28.05
N HIS A 599 44.24 3.45 -29.34
CA HIS A 599 44.70 2.20 -29.96
C HIS A 599 43.65 1.08 -30.13
N GLY A 600 43.40 0.56 -31.33
CA GLY A 600 44.04 0.83 -32.61
C GLY A 600 43.36 0.02 -33.72
N LYS A 601 43.45 0.52 -34.95
CA LYS A 601 43.34 -0.34 -36.11
C LYS A 601 44.38 -1.45 -35.96
N GLU A 602 43.94 -2.70 -35.82
CA GLU A 602 44.73 -3.82 -36.32
C GLU A 602 44.86 -3.60 -37.83
N ILE A 603 46.00 -3.05 -38.23
CA ILE A 603 46.47 -3.18 -39.59
C ILE A 603 46.97 -4.62 -39.68
N ASP A 604 46.25 -5.45 -40.41
CA ASP A 604 46.76 -6.73 -40.92
C ASP A 604 48.05 -6.44 -41.70
N ALA A 605 49.19 -6.66 -41.04
CA ALA A 605 50.46 -6.87 -41.71
C ALA A 605 50.69 -8.38 -41.75
N THR A 606 50.05 -9.04 -42.72
CA THR A 606 50.53 -10.34 -43.20
C THR A 606 51.59 -10.07 -44.28
N GLY A 607 52.84 -10.21 -43.87
CA GLY A 607 54.01 -10.44 -44.72
C GLY A 607 54.64 -11.75 -44.32
#